data_AF-A0A932NPV4-F1
#
_entry.id   AF-A0A932NPV4-F1
#
_cell.length_a   1.000
_cell.length_b   1.000
_cell.length_c   1.000
_cell.angle_alpha   90.00
_cell.angle_beta   90.00
_cell.angle_gamma   90.00
#
_symmetry.space_group_name_H-M   'P 1'
#
loop_
_entity.id
_entity.type
_entity.pdbx_description
1 polymer ?
#
loop_
_entity_poly.entity_id
_entity_poly.type
_entity_poly.pdbx_seq_one_letter_code
_entity_poly.pdbx_strand_id
1 'polypeptide(L)'
;MYQRRHNSKRRYQRRKGGIGRAQTSLPKPKRYMDINCNLGQGFGIYQNEYEETVLPYVTSVNIACGIHNGEPTTMARAVEAAKGYNLNIGALVGYPDRQSNGEREMYFDVEELRATVLYQLGALHALLQANGLELKHVRTHGFLYKQLSTDLLIAETVAKAIAE
;
A
#
# COMPACT_ATOMS: atom_id res chain seq x y z
N MET A 1 -49.32 23.01 -36.58
CA MET A 1 -50.38 23.17 -35.56
C MET A 1 -49.73 23.31 -34.19
N TYR A 2 -49.56 24.55 -33.73
CA TYR A 2 -49.12 24.90 -32.38
C TYR A 2 -50.38 25.08 -31.51
N GLN A 3 -50.51 24.37 -30.40
CA GLN A 3 -51.45 24.76 -29.34
C GLN A 3 -50.84 24.65 -27.94
N ARG A 4 -50.73 25.85 -27.38
CA ARG A 4 -50.50 26.28 -25.99
C ARG A 4 -51.18 25.42 -24.93
N ARG A 5 -50.53 25.28 -23.77
CA ARG A 5 -51.20 25.29 -22.46
C ARG A 5 -50.44 26.20 -21.49
N HIS A 6 -51.17 27.18 -20.95
CA HIS A 6 -50.73 28.07 -19.89
C HIS A 6 -51.31 27.60 -18.54
N ASN A 7 -50.57 27.97 -17.47
CA ASN A 7 -51.00 28.21 -16.09
C ASN A 7 -51.41 27.00 -15.21
N SER A 8 -50.75 26.86 -14.06
CA SER A 8 -51.12 27.66 -12.89
C SER A 8 -50.08 27.57 -11.77
N LYS A 9 -49.81 28.74 -11.17
CA LYS A 9 -48.92 28.93 -10.03
C LYS A 9 -49.60 28.41 -8.75
N ARG A 10 -48.97 27.47 -8.03
CA ARG A 10 -49.24 27.26 -6.61
C ARG A 10 -48.08 27.80 -5.77
N ARG A 11 -48.36 28.93 -5.11
CA ARG A 11 -47.52 29.54 -4.08
C ARG A 11 -47.42 28.57 -2.90
N TYR A 12 -46.23 28.08 -2.59
CA TYR A 12 -45.95 27.47 -1.29
C TYR A 12 -45.43 28.56 -0.35
N GLN A 13 -46.21 28.88 0.67
CA GLN A 13 -45.86 29.86 1.70
C GLN A 13 -44.69 29.33 2.56
N ARG A 14 -43.65 30.14 2.70
CA ARG A 14 -42.50 29.91 3.59
C ARG A 14 -42.96 29.93 5.06
N ARG A 15 -42.87 28.79 5.76
CA ARG A 15 -42.83 28.78 7.23
C ARG A 15 -41.45 29.25 7.69
N LYS A 16 -41.39 30.41 8.35
CA LYS A 16 -40.20 30.90 9.07
C LYS A 16 -40.07 30.09 10.36
N GLY A 17 -39.23 29.06 10.35
CA GLY A 17 -38.76 28.37 11.55
C GLY A 17 -37.25 28.53 11.63
N GLY A 18 -36.79 29.39 12.53
CA GLY A 18 -35.37 29.57 12.81
C GLY A 18 -34.84 28.38 13.60
N ILE A 19 -33.87 27.68 13.04
CA ILE A 19 -32.93 26.85 13.78
C ILE A 19 -31.57 27.43 13.42
N GLY A 20 -30.94 28.10 14.37
CA GLY A 20 -29.56 28.56 14.20
C GLY A 20 -28.69 27.34 13.94
N ARG A 21 -28.18 27.21 12.71
CA ARG A 21 -27.13 26.23 12.42
C ARG A 21 -25.87 26.73 13.13
N ALA A 22 -25.53 26.09 14.24
CA ALA A 22 -24.16 26.14 14.74
C ALA A 22 -23.26 25.67 13.60
N GLN A 23 -22.49 26.60 13.02
CA GLN A 23 -21.38 26.26 12.15
C GLN A 23 -20.30 25.64 13.01
N THR A 24 -20.43 24.37 13.35
CA THR A 24 -19.29 23.57 13.77
C THR A 24 -18.50 23.27 12.51
N SER A 25 -17.60 24.19 12.13
CA SER A 25 -16.61 23.88 11.11
C SER A 25 -15.81 22.69 11.62
N LEU A 26 -15.95 21.53 10.95
CA LEU A 26 -15.06 20.40 11.19
C LEU A 26 -13.61 20.92 11.10
N PRO A 27 -12.72 20.51 12.01
CA PRO A 27 -11.33 20.93 11.95
C PRO A 27 -10.78 20.59 10.56
N LYS A 28 -10.14 21.56 9.91
CA LYS A 28 -9.48 21.33 8.62
C LYS A 28 -8.53 20.14 8.81
N PRO A 29 -8.60 19.10 7.96
CA PRO A 29 -7.72 17.95 8.11
C PRO A 29 -6.26 18.45 8.07
N LYS A 30 -5.45 18.05 9.05
CA LYS A 30 -4.00 18.20 8.93
C LYS A 30 -3.60 17.45 7.67
N ARG A 31 -2.97 18.15 6.72
CA ARG A 31 -2.40 17.52 5.53
C ARG A 31 -1.18 16.74 5.98
N TYR A 32 -1.39 15.47 6.32
CA TYR A 32 -0.33 14.50 6.56
C TYR A 32 -0.07 13.79 5.23
N MET A 33 1.18 13.83 4.77
CA MET A 33 1.62 13.12 3.57
C MET A 33 2.59 12.03 4.03
N ASP A 34 2.29 10.79 3.67
CA ASP A 34 3.22 9.68 3.84
C ASP A 34 4.32 9.78 2.77
N ILE A 35 5.58 9.64 3.20
CA ILE A 35 6.74 9.50 2.34
C ILE A 35 7.30 8.11 2.63
N ASN A 36 7.40 7.25 1.61
CA ASN A 36 7.95 5.91 1.76
C ASN A 36 9.12 5.63 0.84
N CYS A 37 9.98 4.71 1.27
CA CYS A 37 11.05 4.14 0.46
C CYS A 37 11.07 2.62 0.55
N ASN A 38 11.79 1.96 -0.35
CA ASN A 38 12.06 0.54 -0.23
C ASN A 38 13.29 0.32 0.67
N LEU A 39 13.31 -0.79 1.40
CA LEU A 39 14.38 -1.14 2.33
C LEU A 39 14.62 -2.65 2.30
N GLY A 40 15.83 -3.06 2.64
CA GLY A 40 16.22 -4.44 2.80
C GLY A 40 16.30 -5.21 1.48
N GLN A 41 16.65 -4.55 0.38
CA GLN A 41 16.64 -5.17 -0.95
C GLN A 41 17.92 -5.96 -1.27
N GLY A 42 18.96 -5.85 -0.44
CA GLY A 42 20.24 -6.55 -0.64
C GLY A 42 20.12 -8.08 -0.65
N PHE A 43 21.07 -8.74 -1.32
CA PHE A 43 21.15 -10.19 -1.47
C PHE A 43 22.60 -10.67 -1.60
N GLY A 44 23.03 -11.57 -0.71
CA GLY A 44 24.41 -12.07 -0.67
C GLY A 44 25.42 -10.94 -0.54
N ILE A 45 26.42 -10.92 -1.43
CA ILE A 45 27.43 -9.86 -1.47
C ILE A 45 26.91 -8.54 -2.08
N TYR A 46 25.73 -8.54 -2.71
CA TYR A 46 25.16 -7.37 -3.34
C TYR A 46 24.31 -6.61 -2.32
N GLN A 47 24.94 -5.66 -1.64
CA GLN A 47 24.31 -4.83 -0.62
C GLN A 47 24.41 -3.36 -1.01
N ASN A 48 23.38 -2.57 -0.68
CA ASN A 48 23.43 -1.12 -0.79
C ASN A 48 23.64 -0.53 0.60
N GLU A 49 24.87 -0.13 0.91
CA GLU A 49 25.24 0.46 2.21
C GLU A 49 24.52 1.78 2.52
N TYR A 50 23.92 2.41 1.51
CA TYR A 50 23.22 3.69 1.65
C TYR A 50 21.72 3.55 1.89
N GLU A 51 21.14 2.33 1.87
CA GLU A 51 19.69 2.12 2.00
C GLU A 51 19.12 2.75 3.29
N GLU A 52 19.85 2.66 4.39
CA GLU A 52 19.38 3.17 5.70
C GLU A 52 19.55 4.70 5.84
N THR A 53 20.33 5.35 4.98
CA THR A 53 20.61 6.80 5.08
C THR A 53 19.38 7.67 4.86
N VAL A 54 18.34 7.12 4.20
CA VAL A 54 17.08 7.81 3.91
C VAL A 54 16.06 7.72 5.06
N LEU A 55 16.24 6.80 6.01
CA LEU A 55 15.27 6.52 7.07
C LEU A 55 14.87 7.73 7.93
N PRO A 56 15.76 8.71 8.23
CA PRO A 56 15.37 9.92 8.96
C PRO A 56 14.35 10.82 8.24
N TYR A 57 14.15 10.62 6.93
CA TYR A 57 13.37 11.52 6.07
C TYR A 57 12.04 10.93 5.58
N VAL A 58 11.73 9.68 5.94
CA VAL A 58 10.53 8.96 5.52
C VAL A 58 9.61 8.70 6.71
N THR A 59 8.35 8.40 6.44
CA THR A 59 7.35 8.00 7.45
C THR A 59 7.07 6.50 7.41
N SER A 60 7.33 5.85 6.27
CA SER A 60 7.07 4.44 6.05
C SER A 60 8.16 3.77 5.21
N VAL A 61 8.31 2.46 5.35
CA VAL A 61 9.24 1.65 4.54
C VAL A 61 8.53 0.43 3.95
N ASN A 62 8.96 0.02 2.76
CA ASN A 62 8.52 -1.22 2.11
C ASN A 62 9.69 -2.20 2.16
N ILE A 63 9.65 -3.17 3.07
CA ILE A 63 10.73 -4.14 3.27
C ILE A 63 10.58 -5.29 2.28
N ALA A 64 11.65 -5.63 1.55
CA ALA A 64 11.69 -6.77 0.64
C ALA A 64 11.35 -8.09 1.35
N CYS A 65 10.77 -9.03 0.62
CA CYS A 65 10.13 -10.22 1.21
C CYS A 65 10.75 -11.57 0.78
N GLY A 66 12.02 -11.61 0.41
CA GLY A 66 12.75 -12.88 0.25
C GLY A 66 12.75 -13.47 -1.16
N ILE A 67 11.86 -13.00 -2.04
CA ILE A 67 11.66 -13.59 -3.37
C ILE A 67 12.47 -12.82 -4.43
N HIS A 68 11.98 -11.66 -4.91
CA HIS A 68 12.70 -10.85 -5.91
C HIS A 68 13.97 -10.26 -5.29
N ASN A 69 13.87 -9.79 -4.04
CA ASN A 69 14.95 -9.19 -3.27
C ASN A 69 14.78 -9.53 -1.79
N GLY A 70 15.81 -9.19 -1.02
CA GLY A 70 15.88 -9.43 0.41
C GLY A 70 16.32 -10.85 0.71
N GLU A 71 17.33 -10.97 1.56
CA GLU A 71 17.67 -12.21 2.24
C GLU A 71 17.24 -12.11 3.71
N PRO A 72 17.04 -13.24 4.42
CA PRO A 72 16.53 -13.21 5.80
C PRO A 72 17.31 -12.28 6.73
N THR A 73 18.64 -12.25 6.61
CA THR A 73 19.55 -11.39 7.37
C THR A 73 19.36 -9.91 7.06
N THR A 74 19.28 -9.54 5.78
CA THR A 74 19.03 -8.16 5.33
C THR A 74 17.63 -7.70 5.74
N MET A 75 16.62 -8.56 5.62
CA MET A 75 15.24 -8.27 6.06
C MET A 75 15.17 -8.05 7.57
N ALA A 76 15.82 -8.90 8.37
CA ALA A 76 15.85 -8.76 9.82
C ALA A 76 16.51 -7.43 10.25
N ARG A 77 17.64 -7.08 9.63
CA ARG A 77 18.30 -5.78 9.86
C ARG A 77 17.40 -4.59 9.48
N ALA A 78 16.72 -4.68 8.35
CA ALA A 78 15.78 -3.65 7.91
C ALA A 78 14.62 -3.43 8.91
N VAL A 79 14.10 -4.52 9.50
CA VAL A 79 13.07 -4.44 10.55
C VAL A 79 13.60 -3.72 11.80
N GLU A 80 14.79 -4.09 12.29
CA GLU A 80 15.42 -3.43 13.44
C GLU A 80 15.69 -1.93 13.18
N ALA A 81 16.19 -1.60 11.99
CA ALA A 81 16.43 -0.21 11.60
C ALA A 81 15.12 0.59 11.58
N ALA A 82 14.08 0.07 10.91
CA ALA A 82 12.78 0.73 10.84
C ALA A 82 12.14 0.93 12.23
N LYS A 83 12.32 -0.05 13.15
CA LYS A 83 11.93 0.06 14.55
C LYS A 83 12.64 1.19 15.26
N GLY A 84 13.96 1.31 15.09
CA GLY A 84 14.77 2.37 15.69
C GLY A 84 14.32 3.79 15.29
N TYR A 85 13.82 3.95 14.06
CA TYR A 85 13.27 5.20 13.55
C TYR A 85 11.75 5.37 13.77
N ASN A 86 11.07 4.40 14.38
CA ASN A 86 9.62 4.40 14.58
C ASN A 86 8.82 4.60 13.27
N LEU A 87 9.23 3.91 12.20
CA LEU A 87 8.60 3.99 10.88
C LEU A 87 7.46 2.98 10.76
N ASN A 88 6.47 3.30 9.92
CA ASN A 88 5.49 2.28 9.54
C ASN A 88 6.14 1.26 8.59
N ILE A 89 5.97 -0.02 8.88
CA ILE A 89 6.58 -1.09 8.08
C ILE A 89 5.52 -1.73 7.19
N GLY A 90 5.83 -1.82 5.90
CA GLY A 90 5.03 -2.57 4.94
C GLY A 90 5.85 -3.60 4.18
N ALA A 91 5.14 -4.53 3.53
CA ALA A 91 5.72 -5.58 2.74
C ALA A 91 5.92 -5.09 1.29
N LEU A 92 7.12 -5.29 0.75
CA LEU A 92 7.40 -5.12 -0.67
C LEU A 92 7.29 -6.50 -1.35
N VAL A 93 6.18 -6.74 -2.04
CA VAL A 93 5.81 -8.03 -2.63
C VAL A 93 6.03 -8.00 -4.15
N GLY A 94 6.66 -9.02 -4.72
CA GLY A 94 6.93 -9.06 -6.16
C GLY A 94 6.98 -10.48 -6.72
N TYR A 95 7.16 -10.58 -8.04
CA TYR A 95 7.34 -11.85 -8.73
C TYR A 95 8.68 -12.53 -8.39
N PRO A 96 8.80 -13.86 -8.50
CA PRO A 96 10.03 -14.61 -8.25
C PRO A 96 11.05 -14.50 -9.37
N ASP A 97 11.53 -13.27 -9.57
CA ASP A 97 12.57 -12.96 -10.54
C ASP A 97 13.65 -12.09 -9.92
N ARG A 98 14.59 -12.73 -9.24
CA ARG A 98 15.73 -12.04 -8.65
C ARG A 98 16.68 -11.48 -9.71
N GLN A 99 16.85 -12.17 -10.84
CA GLN A 99 17.80 -11.77 -11.87
C GLN A 99 17.42 -10.43 -12.52
N SER A 100 16.14 -10.08 -12.56
CA SER A 100 15.69 -8.77 -13.07
C SER A 100 15.25 -7.79 -12.00
N ASN A 101 15.45 -8.08 -10.71
CA ASN A 101 14.88 -7.27 -9.64
C ASN A 101 13.33 -7.22 -9.72
N GLY A 102 12.68 -8.31 -10.14
CA GLY A 102 11.23 -8.42 -10.28
C GLY A 102 10.62 -7.58 -11.42
N GLU A 103 11.42 -7.10 -12.37
CA GLU A 103 10.99 -6.16 -13.42
C GLU A 103 10.51 -6.81 -14.72
N ARG A 104 10.82 -8.09 -14.96
CA ARG A 104 10.34 -8.79 -16.17
C ARG A 104 8.88 -9.20 -16.04
N GLU A 105 8.25 -9.25 -17.20
CA GLU A 105 6.93 -9.82 -17.37
C GLU A 105 6.91 -11.30 -16.97
N MET A 106 5.92 -11.65 -16.16
CA MET A 106 5.65 -13.01 -15.71
C MET A 106 4.15 -13.23 -15.65
N TYR A 107 3.72 -14.43 -16.01
CA TYR A 107 2.32 -14.85 -15.96
C TYR A 107 2.20 -15.94 -14.92
N PHE A 108 1.41 -15.67 -13.89
CA PHE A 108 1.06 -16.60 -12.83
C PHE A 108 -0.44 -16.85 -12.91
N ASP A 109 -0.86 -18.08 -12.67
CA ASP A 109 -2.27 -18.32 -12.39
C ASP A 109 -2.67 -17.76 -11.01
N VAL A 110 -3.96 -17.81 -10.71
CA VAL A 110 -4.52 -17.24 -9.47
C VAL A 110 -3.94 -17.90 -8.22
N GLU A 111 -3.75 -19.22 -8.23
CA GLU A 111 -3.25 -19.95 -7.07
C GLU A 111 -1.75 -19.75 -6.87
N GLU A 112 -0.98 -19.73 -7.96
CA GLU A 112 0.44 -19.41 -7.93
C GLU A 112 0.68 -18.00 -7.38
N LEU A 113 -0.08 -17.01 -7.85
CA LEU A 113 0.05 -15.64 -7.40
C LEU A 113 -0.36 -15.50 -5.94
N ARG A 114 -1.50 -16.06 -5.53
CA ARG A 114 -1.97 -16.06 -4.14
C ARG A 114 -0.91 -16.67 -3.21
N ALA A 115 -0.41 -17.87 -3.52
CA ALA A 115 0.61 -18.53 -2.72
C ALA A 115 1.91 -17.71 -2.64
N THR A 116 2.31 -17.09 -3.74
CA THR A 116 3.51 -16.24 -3.82
C THR A 116 3.39 -14.98 -2.96
N VAL A 117 2.20 -14.36 -2.90
CA VAL A 117 1.92 -13.22 -2.02
C VAL A 117 1.95 -13.67 -0.55
N LEU A 118 1.22 -14.73 -0.20
CA LEU A 118 1.15 -15.24 1.18
C LEU A 118 2.52 -15.65 1.72
N TYR A 119 3.34 -16.30 0.90
CA TYR A 119 4.71 -16.65 1.27
C TYR A 119 5.53 -15.41 1.65
N GLN A 120 5.49 -14.38 0.82
CA GLN A 120 6.23 -13.13 1.05
C GLN A 120 5.74 -12.41 2.32
N LEU A 121 4.42 -12.34 2.50
CA LEU A 121 3.83 -11.75 3.70
C LEU A 121 4.22 -12.54 4.96
N GLY A 122 4.14 -13.87 4.93
CA GLY A 122 4.51 -14.74 6.04
C GLY A 122 5.99 -14.60 6.43
N ALA A 123 6.89 -14.50 5.45
CA ALA A 123 8.32 -14.31 5.68
C ALA A 123 8.60 -13.02 6.45
N LEU A 124 8.04 -11.89 6.02
CA LEU A 124 8.21 -10.61 6.74
C LEU A 124 7.45 -10.62 8.08
N HIS A 125 6.24 -11.18 8.10
CA HIS A 125 5.41 -11.24 9.31
C HIS A 125 6.14 -11.93 10.47
N ALA A 126 6.84 -13.03 10.22
CA ALA A 126 7.62 -13.73 11.24
C ALA A 126 8.70 -12.83 11.87
N LEU A 127 9.39 -12.02 11.06
CA LEU A 127 10.41 -11.09 11.54
C LEU A 127 9.82 -9.92 12.34
N LEU A 128 8.65 -9.43 11.94
CA LEU A 128 7.91 -8.40 12.68
C LEU A 128 7.42 -8.91 14.03
N GLN A 129 6.87 -10.13 14.08
CA GLN A 129 6.44 -10.78 15.32
C GLN A 129 7.59 -10.97 16.31
N ALA A 130 8.74 -11.45 15.83
CA ALA A 130 9.95 -11.57 16.65
C ALA A 130 10.39 -10.23 17.29
N ASN A 131 9.95 -9.11 16.71
CA ASN A 131 10.25 -7.76 17.14
C ASN A 131 9.12 -7.03 17.88
N GLY A 132 7.95 -7.67 18.05
CA GLY A 132 6.76 -7.04 18.63
C GLY A 132 6.19 -5.93 17.75
N LEU A 133 6.32 -6.04 16.44
CA LEU A 133 5.86 -5.07 15.44
C LEU A 133 4.70 -5.62 14.62
N GLU A 134 3.97 -4.71 14.00
CA GLU A 134 2.85 -5.03 13.12
C GLU A 134 3.12 -4.57 11.70
N LEU A 135 2.64 -5.34 10.73
CA LEU A 135 2.64 -4.94 9.33
C LEU A 135 1.55 -3.88 9.13
N LYS A 136 1.90 -2.74 8.52
CA LYS A 136 0.99 -1.59 8.34
C LYS A 136 0.42 -1.47 6.92
N HIS A 137 1.17 -1.91 5.92
CA HIS A 137 0.74 -1.82 4.51
C HIS A 137 1.44 -2.86 3.64
N VAL A 138 0.97 -2.98 2.40
CA VAL A 138 1.60 -3.80 1.35
C VAL A 138 1.77 -2.94 0.11
N ARG A 139 2.95 -3.03 -0.52
CA ARG A 139 3.25 -2.42 -1.80
C ARG A 139 3.76 -3.50 -2.74
N THR A 140 3.20 -3.57 -3.95
CA THR A 140 3.73 -4.45 -4.99
C THR A 140 4.96 -3.84 -5.67
N HIS A 141 5.83 -4.70 -6.20
CA HIS A 141 7.11 -4.34 -6.81
C HIS A 141 7.16 -4.65 -8.32
N GLY A 142 8.02 -3.93 -9.03
CA GLY A 142 8.41 -4.22 -10.41
C GLY A 142 7.24 -4.46 -11.37
N PHE A 143 7.29 -5.58 -12.09
CA PHE A 143 6.26 -5.93 -13.06
C PHE A 143 4.90 -6.22 -12.41
N LEU A 144 4.87 -6.82 -11.22
CA LEU A 144 3.62 -7.05 -10.50
C LEU A 144 2.87 -5.72 -10.27
N TYR A 145 3.57 -4.68 -9.80
CA TYR A 145 2.98 -3.34 -9.62
C TYR A 145 2.39 -2.79 -10.92
N LYS A 146 3.10 -2.95 -12.05
CA LYS A 146 2.64 -2.50 -13.37
C LYS A 146 1.40 -3.28 -13.80
N GLN A 147 1.43 -4.61 -13.69
CA GLN A 147 0.34 -5.48 -14.11
C GLN A 147 -0.95 -5.22 -13.35
N LEU A 148 -0.87 -4.95 -12.03
CA LEU A 148 -2.03 -4.59 -11.21
C LEU A 148 -2.81 -3.38 -11.76
N SER A 149 -2.14 -2.46 -12.46
CA SER A 149 -2.78 -1.26 -13.01
C SER A 149 -3.63 -1.54 -14.26
N THR A 150 -3.44 -2.69 -14.89
CA THR A 150 -4.07 -3.05 -16.18
C THR A 150 -4.84 -4.37 -16.14
N ASP A 151 -4.64 -5.20 -15.12
CA ASP A 151 -5.27 -6.52 -14.97
C ASP A 151 -6.05 -6.61 -13.66
N LEU A 152 -7.38 -6.57 -13.75
CA LEU A 152 -8.28 -6.61 -12.61
C LEU A 152 -8.25 -7.95 -11.88
N LEU A 153 -8.09 -9.07 -12.60
CA LEU A 153 -8.06 -10.39 -11.98
C LEU A 153 -6.82 -10.54 -11.09
N ILE A 154 -5.68 -10.06 -11.58
CA ILE A 154 -4.42 -10.04 -10.83
C ILE A 154 -4.55 -9.10 -9.62
N ALA A 155 -5.11 -7.90 -9.78
CA ALA A 155 -5.33 -6.96 -8.69
C ALA A 155 -6.24 -7.52 -7.59
N GLU A 156 -7.36 -8.16 -7.97
CA GLU A 156 -8.25 -8.82 -7.03
C GLU A 156 -7.58 -9.99 -6.31
N THR A 157 -6.78 -10.79 -7.02
CA THR A 157 -6.06 -11.93 -6.44
C THR A 157 -5.09 -11.47 -5.36
N VAL A 158 -4.29 -10.43 -5.65
CA VAL A 158 -3.37 -9.84 -4.66
C VAL A 158 -4.14 -9.24 -3.48
N ALA A 159 -5.22 -8.49 -3.73
CA ALA A 159 -6.00 -7.87 -2.66
C ALA A 159 -6.65 -8.91 -1.74
N LYS A 160 -7.19 -10.01 -2.30
CA LYS A 160 -7.76 -11.13 -1.54
C LYS A 160 -6.68 -11.83 -0.70
N ALA A 161 -5.52 -12.10 -1.29
CA ALA A 161 -4.40 -12.72 -0.57
C ALA A 161 -3.89 -11.85 0.61
N ILE A 162 -3.93 -10.52 0.48
CA ILE A 162 -3.56 -9.60 1.57
C ILE A 162 -4.62 -9.59 2.70
N ALA A 163 -5.87 -9.89 2.39
CA ALA A 163 -6.98 -9.85 3.33
C ALA A 163 -7.17 -11.16 4.13
N GLU A 164 -6.44 -12.23 3.77
CA GLU A 164 -6.37 -13.49 4.52
C GLU A 164 -5.58 -13.35 5.82
#